data_AF-D0TNW0-F1
#
_entry.id   AF-D0TNW0-F1
#
_cell.length_a   1.000
_cell.length_b   1.000
_cell.length_c   1.000
_cell.angle_alpha   90.00
_cell.angle_beta   90.00
_cell.angle_gamma   90.00
#
_symmetry.space_group_name_H-M   'P 1'
#
loop_
_entity.id
_entity.type
_entity.pdbx_description
1 polymer ?
#
loop_
_entity_poly.entity_id
_entity_poly.type
_entity_poly.pdbx_seq_one_letter_code
_entity_poly.pdbx_strand_id
1 'polypeptide(L)'
;MIDSYIYIIDDLIFFCTGLLLLYLFVMAVASHCKHITYPKAQKAYRCAILVPEGSLLPYIYKEESYEFITYSDLHQTIHSLDPEHYDLVLFLSHTASALSPQFLDKIYNAYDAGIQAVQLHTVIENHKGFRNHFCAIREEIKNSLCRAGNTQFGLSSYLLGTNMVIDLKWLQKNMKSSKTNIERKLFRQNIYIDYLPDVIVYCQSAPVCPYRKRIRKTTSYLLSSIFEGNWSFCNRIVQQLTPSPLKLCIFVSVWASLITVYNWTLSFGWWIALFGLLITYSLAIPDYLVEDKKKKKHSIWRKKHLNNELKKTPA
;
A
#
# COMPACT_ATOMS: atom_id res chain seq x y z
N MET A 1 -33.77 27.51 -14.29
CA MET A 1 -32.32 27.61 -14.56
C MET A 1 -31.51 27.04 -13.40
N ILE A 2 -31.70 27.51 -12.15
CA ILE A 2 -30.95 27.00 -10.98
C ILE A 2 -31.15 25.50 -10.76
N ASP A 3 -32.40 25.02 -10.82
CA ASP A 3 -32.67 23.57 -10.66
C ASP A 3 -31.95 22.74 -11.72
N SER A 4 -31.98 23.16 -12.99
CA SER A 4 -31.27 22.49 -14.09
C SER A 4 -29.76 22.39 -13.84
N TYR A 5 -29.14 23.42 -13.25
CA TYR A 5 -27.72 23.35 -12.87
C TYR A 5 -27.47 22.36 -11.72
N ILE A 6 -28.37 22.31 -10.73
CA ILE A 6 -28.27 21.36 -9.61
C ILE A 6 -28.34 19.92 -10.13
N TYR A 7 -29.28 19.60 -11.03
CA TYR A 7 -29.36 18.26 -11.64
C TYR A 7 -28.10 17.90 -12.42
N ILE A 8 -27.58 18.81 -13.26
CA ILE A 8 -26.35 18.56 -14.05
C ILE A 8 -25.14 18.31 -13.12
N ILE A 9 -25.02 19.09 -12.04
CA ILE A 9 -23.93 18.92 -11.07
C ILE A 9 -24.09 17.60 -10.32
N ASP A 10 -25.30 17.26 -9.87
CA ASP A 10 -25.59 16.01 -9.18
C ASP A 10 -25.25 14.80 -10.05
N ASP A 11 -25.71 14.78 -11.29
CA ASP A 11 -25.43 13.71 -12.26
C ASP A 11 -23.92 13.56 -12.52
N LEU A 12 -23.20 14.66 -12.66
CA LEU A 12 -21.75 14.65 -12.88
C LEU A 12 -21.00 14.07 -11.67
N ILE A 13 -21.34 14.51 -10.46
CA ILE A 13 -20.70 14.04 -9.23
C ILE A 13 -21.08 12.58 -8.98
N PHE A 14 -22.33 12.20 -9.24
CA PHE A 14 -22.80 10.82 -9.13
C PHE A 14 -22.05 9.91 -10.08
N PHE A 15 -21.90 10.31 -11.35
CA PHE A 15 -21.12 9.58 -12.34
C PHE A 15 -19.66 9.40 -11.92
N CYS A 16 -18.99 10.47 -11.47
CA CYS A 16 -17.60 10.40 -11.01
C CYS A 16 -17.45 9.51 -9.76
N THR A 17 -18.40 9.59 -8.83
CA THR A 17 -18.43 8.76 -7.62
C THR A 17 -18.68 7.29 -7.96
N GLY A 18 -19.58 7.02 -8.91
CA GLY A 18 -19.89 5.69 -9.41
C GLY A 18 -18.69 5.03 -10.07
N LEU A 19 -17.96 5.75 -10.94
CA LEU A 19 -16.71 5.26 -11.53
C LEU A 19 -15.65 4.95 -10.46
N LEU A 20 -15.52 5.83 -9.46
CA LEU A 20 -14.57 5.61 -8.37
C LEU A 20 -14.97 4.41 -7.51
N LEU A 21 -16.25 4.26 -7.18
CA LEU A 21 -16.78 3.11 -6.44
C LEU A 21 -16.51 1.81 -7.21
N LEU A 22 -16.80 1.78 -8.51
CA LEU A 22 -16.53 0.62 -9.36
C LEU A 22 -15.05 0.26 -9.37
N TYR A 23 -14.17 1.25 -9.55
CA TYR A 23 -12.72 1.05 -9.50
C TYR A 23 -12.27 0.47 -8.14
N LEU A 24 -12.75 1.04 -7.03
CA LEU A 24 -12.40 0.56 -5.69
C LEU A 24 -12.95 -0.85 -5.43
N PHE A 25 -14.15 -1.14 -5.91
CA PHE A 25 -14.77 -2.46 -5.77
C PHE A 25 -13.99 -3.53 -6.52
N VAL A 26 -13.59 -3.26 -7.77
CA VAL A 26 -12.74 -4.18 -8.55
C VAL A 26 -11.42 -4.45 -7.82
N MET A 27 -10.76 -3.41 -7.30
CA MET A 27 -9.51 -3.58 -6.55
C MET A 27 -9.72 -4.33 -5.22
N ALA A 28 -10.85 -4.11 -4.54
CA ALA A 28 -11.19 -4.85 -3.33
C ALA A 28 -11.37 -6.34 -3.61
N VAL A 29 -12.13 -6.70 -4.64
CA VAL A 29 -12.36 -8.09 -5.06
C VAL A 29 -11.04 -8.73 -5.51
N ALA A 30 -10.25 -8.04 -6.34
CA ALA A 30 -8.93 -8.52 -6.78
C ALA A 30 -8.00 -8.81 -5.59
N SER A 31 -8.09 -8.04 -4.50
CA SER A 31 -7.27 -8.26 -3.31
C SER A 31 -7.56 -9.57 -2.54
N HIS A 32 -8.66 -10.25 -2.87
CA HIS A 32 -9.00 -11.57 -2.32
C HIS A 32 -8.61 -12.73 -3.24
N CYS A 33 -8.19 -12.43 -4.48
CA CYS A 33 -7.65 -13.45 -5.37
C CYS A 33 -6.37 -14.05 -4.80
N LYS A 34 -6.11 -15.31 -5.14
CA LYS A 34 -4.94 -16.05 -4.65
C LYS A 34 -3.66 -15.39 -5.17
N HIS A 35 -2.85 -14.90 -4.25
CA HIS A 35 -1.55 -14.30 -4.56
C HIS A 35 -0.58 -15.30 -5.20
N ILE A 36 0.29 -14.75 -6.06
CA ILE A 36 1.37 -15.49 -6.69
C ILE A 36 2.38 -15.87 -5.60
N THR A 37 2.61 -17.17 -5.46
CA THR A 37 3.71 -17.71 -4.64
C THR A 37 4.91 -17.96 -5.52
N TYR A 38 6.01 -17.30 -5.21
CA TYR A 38 7.27 -17.45 -5.94
C TYR A 38 7.96 -18.78 -5.59
N PRO A 39 8.64 -19.43 -6.57
CA PRO A 39 9.46 -20.60 -6.29
C PRO A 39 10.61 -20.24 -5.35
N LYS A 40 11.17 -21.25 -4.68
CA LYS A 40 12.31 -21.04 -3.78
C LYS A 40 13.52 -20.54 -4.58
N ALA A 41 14.13 -19.46 -4.09
CA ALA A 41 15.29 -18.85 -4.70
C ALA A 41 16.44 -19.85 -4.83
N GLN A 42 17.07 -19.87 -6.00
CA GLN A 42 18.28 -20.65 -6.25
C GLN A 42 19.52 -19.83 -5.95
N LYS A 43 19.46 -18.50 -6.17
CA LYS A 43 20.55 -17.58 -5.85
C LYS A 43 20.51 -17.18 -4.37
N ALA A 44 21.67 -17.19 -3.73
CA ALA A 44 21.86 -16.54 -2.43
C ALA A 44 22.02 -15.03 -2.65
N TYR A 45 21.02 -14.25 -2.25
CA TYR A 45 21.08 -12.80 -2.26
C TYR A 45 21.67 -12.28 -0.95
N ARG A 46 22.42 -11.18 -1.04
CA ARG A 46 22.88 -10.42 0.13
C ARG A 46 22.11 -9.12 0.21
N CYS A 47 21.47 -8.89 1.35
CA CYS A 47 20.58 -7.74 1.55
C CYS A 47 21.09 -6.84 2.66
N ALA A 48 21.32 -5.57 2.33
CA ALA A 48 21.60 -4.52 3.30
C ALA A 48 20.26 -4.05 3.90
N ILE A 49 20.09 -4.22 5.22
CA ILE A 49 18.88 -3.78 5.91
C ILE A 49 19.10 -2.39 6.48
N LEU A 50 18.58 -1.37 5.79
CA LEU A 50 18.72 0.02 6.19
C LEU A 50 17.61 0.42 7.16
N VAL A 51 18.02 0.97 8.31
CA VAL A 51 17.12 1.42 9.36
C VAL A 51 17.52 2.83 9.83
N PRO A 52 16.58 3.75 10.06
CA PRO A 52 16.90 5.06 10.63
C PRO A 52 17.58 4.96 12.00
N GLU A 53 18.45 5.90 12.31
CA GLU A 53 18.98 6.08 13.67
C GLU A 53 17.85 6.17 14.71
N GLY A 54 18.02 5.48 15.85
CA GLY A 54 17.02 5.42 16.92
C GLY A 54 15.99 4.29 16.80
N SER A 55 16.07 3.43 15.79
CA SER A 55 15.23 2.24 15.71
C SER A 55 15.60 1.17 16.73
N LEU A 56 14.59 0.45 17.21
CA LEU A 56 14.74 -0.61 18.20
C LEU A 56 15.10 -1.97 17.56
N LEU A 57 14.91 -2.14 16.26
CA LEU A 57 15.12 -3.42 15.57
C LEU A 57 16.52 -4.01 15.74
N PRO A 58 17.63 -3.24 15.57
CA PRO A 58 18.97 -3.80 15.72
C PRO A 58 19.25 -4.33 17.13
N TYR A 59 18.59 -3.78 18.14
CA TYR A 59 18.68 -4.25 19.52
C TYR A 59 17.89 -5.54 19.75
N ILE A 60 16.67 -5.61 19.21
CA ILE A 60 15.77 -6.77 19.34
C ILE A 60 16.38 -8.00 18.63
N TYR A 61 16.97 -7.80 17.47
CA TYR A 61 17.47 -8.87 16.59
C TYR A 61 18.98 -9.07 16.67
N LYS A 62 19.62 -8.67 17.79
CA LYS A 62 21.08 -8.71 17.95
C LYS A 62 21.67 -10.13 17.84
N GLU A 63 20.89 -11.15 18.16
CA GLU A 63 21.30 -12.57 18.11
C GLU A 63 20.97 -13.24 16.78
N GLU A 64 20.22 -12.58 15.89
CA GLU A 64 19.88 -13.11 14.58
C GLU A 64 20.89 -12.68 13.50
N SER A 65 20.93 -13.41 12.39
CA SER A 65 21.84 -13.19 11.27
C SER A 65 21.43 -12.01 10.36
N TYR A 66 20.78 -10.99 10.91
CA TYR A 66 20.39 -9.81 10.14
C TYR A 66 21.47 -8.74 10.23
N GLU A 67 21.97 -8.32 9.07
CA GLU A 67 22.91 -7.21 8.99
C GLU A 67 22.14 -5.88 8.87
N PHE A 68 21.91 -5.27 10.03
CA PHE A 68 21.30 -3.95 10.12
C PHE A 68 22.32 -2.84 9.96
N ILE A 69 22.04 -1.89 9.07
CA ILE A 69 22.85 -0.69 8.84
C ILE A 69 22.00 0.51 9.23
N THR A 70 22.41 1.18 10.30
CA THR A 70 21.77 2.42 10.74
C THR A 70 22.24 3.61 9.91
N TYR A 71 21.33 4.52 9.57
CA TYR A 71 21.66 5.70 8.78
C TYR A 71 21.06 7.00 9.34
N SER A 72 21.83 8.08 9.19
CA SER A 72 21.37 9.48 9.31
C SER A 72 21.07 10.08 7.93
N ASP A 73 22.00 9.95 6.97
CA ASP A 73 21.76 10.32 5.56
C ASP A 73 21.66 9.09 4.65
N LEU A 74 20.43 8.77 4.28
CA LEU A 74 20.08 7.67 3.40
C LEU A 74 20.85 7.67 2.08
N HIS A 75 21.10 8.85 1.49
CA HIS A 75 21.77 8.93 0.19
C HIS A 75 23.24 8.52 0.30
N GLN A 76 23.94 9.08 1.30
CA GLN A 76 25.35 8.77 1.51
C GLN A 76 25.53 7.29 1.84
N THR A 77 24.68 6.73 2.71
CA THR A 77 24.74 5.30 3.07
C THR A 77 24.55 4.40 1.86
N ILE A 78 23.56 4.67 0.99
CA ILE A 78 23.36 3.85 -0.22
C ILE A 78 24.58 3.89 -1.16
N HIS A 79 25.21 5.05 -1.29
CA HIS A 79 26.40 5.21 -2.13
C HIS A 79 27.69 4.63 -1.51
N SER A 80 27.73 4.43 -0.19
CA SER A 80 28.84 3.74 0.47
C SER A 80 28.72 2.21 0.46
N LEU A 81 27.54 1.66 0.14
CA LEU A 81 27.36 0.21 0.03
C LEU A 81 28.10 -0.34 -1.20
N ASP A 82 28.85 -1.41 -0.99
CA ASP A 82 29.57 -2.10 -2.06
C ASP A 82 28.61 -2.97 -2.91
N PRO A 83 28.48 -2.72 -4.23
CA PRO A 83 27.67 -3.54 -5.12
C PRO A 83 28.16 -4.97 -5.33
N GLU A 84 29.41 -5.27 -4.97
CA GLU A 84 29.92 -6.65 -4.99
C GLU A 84 29.49 -7.43 -3.74
N HIS A 85 29.25 -6.72 -2.63
CA HIS A 85 28.84 -7.32 -1.38
C HIS A 85 27.32 -7.42 -1.23
N TYR A 86 26.57 -6.40 -1.67
CA TYR A 86 25.11 -6.35 -1.53
C TYR A 86 24.42 -6.31 -2.89
N ASP A 87 23.43 -7.18 -3.08
CA ASP A 87 22.55 -7.15 -4.25
C ASP A 87 21.33 -6.23 -3.99
N LEU A 88 20.78 -6.28 -2.78
CA LEU A 88 19.48 -5.71 -2.44
C LEU A 88 19.57 -4.74 -1.26
N VAL A 89 18.74 -3.71 -1.29
CA VAL A 89 18.55 -2.78 -0.17
C VAL A 89 17.13 -2.88 0.34
N LEU A 90 16.98 -3.22 1.62
CA LEU A 90 15.72 -3.23 2.34
C LEU A 90 15.62 -1.95 3.19
N PHE A 91 14.60 -1.14 2.93
CA PHE A 91 14.29 0.05 3.74
C PHE A 91 13.23 -0.31 4.77
N LEU A 92 13.56 -0.23 6.06
CA LEU A 92 12.58 -0.39 7.14
C LEU A 92 12.17 0.97 7.72
N SER A 93 10.90 1.08 8.13
CA SER A 93 10.41 2.27 8.83
C SER A 93 11.09 2.45 10.20
N HIS A 94 11.27 3.70 10.64
CA HIS A 94 11.66 4.03 12.02
C HIS A 94 10.69 3.47 13.07
N THR A 95 9.43 3.23 12.69
CA THR A 95 8.38 2.71 13.57
C THR A 95 8.33 1.18 13.62
N ALA A 96 9.20 0.49 12.89
CA ALA A 96 9.19 -0.96 12.83
C ALA A 96 9.60 -1.57 14.18
N SER A 97 8.78 -2.50 14.67
CA SER A 97 8.94 -3.18 15.97
C SER A 97 9.35 -4.64 15.81
N ALA A 98 8.78 -5.34 14.83
CA ALA A 98 9.04 -6.76 14.60
C ALA A 98 8.90 -7.14 13.13
N LEU A 99 9.46 -8.29 12.76
CA LEU A 99 9.45 -8.86 11.41
C LEU A 99 8.80 -10.25 11.44
N SER A 100 8.10 -10.62 10.36
CA SER A 100 7.56 -11.98 10.21
C SER A 100 8.67 -13.04 10.06
N PRO A 101 8.42 -14.31 10.41
CA PRO A 101 9.37 -15.39 10.14
C PRO A 101 9.64 -15.57 8.64
N GLN A 102 10.80 -16.14 8.29
CA GLN A 102 11.23 -16.37 6.88
C GLN A 102 11.18 -15.09 6.03
N PHE A 103 11.48 -13.95 6.66
CA PHE A 103 11.34 -12.62 6.09
C PHE A 103 12.13 -12.47 4.78
N LEU A 104 13.42 -12.77 4.82
CA LEU A 104 14.33 -12.64 3.68
C LEU A 104 14.10 -13.73 2.63
N ASP A 105 13.79 -14.97 3.03
CA ASP A 105 13.57 -16.07 2.09
C ASP A 105 12.49 -15.73 1.06
N LYS A 106 11.35 -15.21 1.52
CA LYS A 106 10.24 -14.82 0.63
C LYS A 106 10.60 -13.63 -0.26
N ILE A 107 11.42 -12.70 0.23
CA ILE A 107 11.95 -11.59 -0.57
C ILE A 107 12.85 -12.14 -1.67
N TYR A 108 13.78 -13.02 -1.34
CA TYR A 108 14.72 -13.60 -2.30
C TYR A 108 14.01 -14.39 -3.39
N ASN A 109 12.96 -15.14 -3.04
CA ASN A 109 12.12 -15.85 -4.01
C ASN A 109 11.52 -14.89 -5.06
N ALA A 110 11.06 -13.71 -4.66
CA ALA A 110 10.50 -12.71 -5.57
C ALA A 110 11.58 -12.11 -6.49
N TYR A 111 12.77 -11.83 -5.95
CA TYR A 111 13.88 -11.28 -6.73
C TYR A 111 14.48 -12.30 -7.71
N ASP A 112 14.57 -13.57 -7.33
CA ASP A 112 15.02 -14.66 -8.21
C ASP A 112 14.04 -14.86 -9.38
N ALA A 113 12.75 -14.58 -9.16
CA ALA A 113 11.71 -14.56 -10.19
C ALA A 113 11.75 -13.31 -11.10
N GLY A 114 12.71 -12.40 -10.91
CA GLY A 114 12.94 -11.24 -11.78
C GLY A 114 12.27 -9.94 -11.33
N ILE A 115 11.70 -9.89 -10.13
CA ILE A 115 11.14 -8.64 -9.57
C ILE A 115 12.28 -7.69 -9.16
N GLN A 116 12.14 -6.40 -9.45
CA GLN A 116 13.17 -5.39 -9.17
C GLN A 116 12.86 -4.50 -7.95
N ALA A 117 11.58 -4.31 -7.65
CA ALA A 117 11.11 -3.52 -6.53
C ALA A 117 9.91 -4.21 -5.87
N VAL A 118 9.93 -4.27 -4.54
CA VAL A 118 8.89 -4.94 -3.75
C VAL A 118 8.44 -4.04 -2.62
N GLN A 119 7.13 -3.89 -2.46
CA GLN A 119 6.54 -3.32 -1.25
C GLN A 119 6.12 -4.45 -0.30
N LEU A 120 6.52 -4.35 0.97
CA LEU A 120 6.16 -5.32 2.00
C LEU A 120 4.85 -4.94 2.71
N HIS A 121 4.23 -5.92 3.36
CA HIS A 121 3.03 -5.70 4.15
C HIS A 121 3.35 -4.97 5.45
N THR A 122 2.72 -3.82 5.67
CA THR A 122 2.89 -3.04 6.90
C THR A 122 1.65 -3.17 7.77
N VAL A 123 1.83 -3.68 8.98
CA VAL A 123 0.77 -3.82 9.99
C VAL A 123 1.05 -2.86 11.14
N ILE A 124 0.04 -2.09 11.55
CA ILE A 124 0.14 -1.20 12.71
C ILE A 124 -0.34 -1.93 13.95
N GLU A 125 0.51 -2.13 14.95
CA GLU A 125 0.19 -2.87 16.18
C GLU A 125 -0.55 -2.03 17.22
N ASN A 126 -0.24 -0.73 17.30
CA ASN A 126 -0.85 0.13 18.29
C ASN A 126 -2.28 0.48 17.89
N HIS A 127 -3.24 -0.19 18.51
CA HIS A 127 -4.67 0.10 18.36
C HIS A 127 -5.25 0.89 19.53
N LYS A 128 -4.42 1.39 20.47
CA LYS A 128 -4.91 2.12 21.64
C LYS A 128 -5.50 3.46 21.20
N GLY A 129 -6.79 3.62 21.44
CA GLY A 129 -7.56 4.83 21.14
C GLY A 129 -8.08 4.90 19.70
N PHE A 130 -9.18 5.65 19.55
CA PHE A 130 -9.93 5.78 18.30
C PHE A 130 -9.05 6.20 17.12
N ARG A 131 -8.19 7.21 17.29
CA ARG A 131 -7.33 7.72 16.20
C ARG A 131 -6.40 6.66 15.64
N ASN A 132 -5.75 5.89 16.52
CA ASN A 132 -4.78 4.87 16.10
C ASN A 132 -5.47 3.67 15.45
N HIS A 133 -6.63 3.27 15.97
CA HIS A 133 -7.45 2.23 15.36
C HIS A 133 -7.89 2.60 13.94
N PHE A 134 -8.39 3.82 13.72
CA PHE A 134 -8.75 4.29 12.37
C PHE A 134 -7.54 4.45 11.45
N CYS A 135 -6.37 4.82 11.97
CA CYS A 135 -5.13 4.81 11.20
C CYS A 135 -4.76 3.40 10.73
N ALA A 136 -4.88 2.39 11.61
CA ALA A 136 -4.64 0.98 11.26
C ALA A 136 -5.59 0.49 10.17
N ILE A 137 -6.90 0.70 10.36
CA ILE A 137 -7.92 0.38 9.34
C ILE A 137 -7.60 1.06 8.01
N ARG A 138 -7.25 2.35 8.02
CA ARG A 138 -6.95 3.09 6.80
C ARG A 138 -5.74 2.52 6.06
N GLU A 139 -4.67 2.17 6.77
CA GLU A 139 -3.50 1.59 6.12
C GLU A 139 -3.77 0.18 5.60
N GLU A 140 -4.60 -0.62 6.30
CA GLU A 140 -5.04 -1.92 5.79
C GLU A 140 -5.92 -1.83 4.55
N ILE A 141 -6.86 -0.88 4.51
CA ILE A 141 -7.65 -0.62 3.29
C ILE A 141 -6.71 -0.29 2.12
N LYS A 142 -5.65 0.50 2.35
CA LYS A 142 -4.66 0.78 1.30
C LYS A 142 -3.80 -0.43 0.94
N ASN A 143 -3.45 -1.28 1.90
CA ASN A 143 -2.76 -2.55 1.64
C ASN A 143 -3.59 -3.43 0.69
N SER A 144 -4.90 -3.53 0.94
CA SER A 144 -5.81 -4.28 0.09
C SER A 144 -6.02 -3.61 -1.27
N LEU A 145 -6.44 -2.35 -1.31
CA LEU A 145 -6.86 -1.69 -2.57
C LEU A 145 -5.67 -1.31 -3.45
N CYS A 146 -4.69 -0.59 -2.91
CA CYS A 146 -3.62 0.01 -3.71
C CYS A 146 -2.40 -0.91 -3.89
N ARG A 147 -2.33 -2.04 -3.19
CA ARG A 147 -1.20 -2.97 -3.28
C ARG A 147 -1.66 -4.35 -3.72
N ALA A 148 -2.34 -5.11 -2.86
CA ALA A 148 -2.82 -6.45 -3.18
C ALA A 148 -3.73 -6.46 -4.42
N GLY A 149 -4.74 -5.58 -4.45
CA GLY A 149 -5.68 -5.45 -5.56
C GLY A 149 -4.99 -5.14 -6.88
N ASN A 150 -4.10 -4.15 -6.88
CA ASN A 150 -3.32 -3.80 -8.08
C ASN A 150 -2.50 -4.98 -8.60
N THR A 151 -1.70 -5.64 -7.75
CA THR A 151 -0.80 -6.69 -8.22
C THR A 151 -1.56 -7.91 -8.72
N GLN A 152 -2.70 -8.24 -8.09
CA GLN A 152 -3.59 -9.29 -8.61
C GLN A 152 -4.30 -8.89 -9.91
N PHE A 153 -4.54 -7.60 -10.12
CA PHE A 153 -5.06 -7.07 -11.38
C PHE A 153 -3.98 -6.93 -12.47
N GLY A 154 -2.71 -7.23 -12.17
CA GLY A 154 -1.58 -7.09 -13.10
C GLY A 154 -0.97 -5.69 -13.19
N LEU A 155 -1.29 -4.81 -12.23
CA LEU A 155 -0.75 -3.45 -12.11
C LEU A 155 0.28 -3.37 -10.99
N SER A 156 1.22 -2.41 -11.07
CA SER A 156 2.22 -2.24 -10.00
C SER A 156 1.59 -1.82 -8.67
N SER A 157 2.20 -2.25 -7.58
CA SER A 157 1.80 -1.89 -6.22
C SER A 157 2.17 -0.43 -5.87
N TYR A 158 1.44 0.13 -4.91
CA TYR A 158 1.76 1.42 -4.32
C TYR A 158 2.97 1.34 -3.38
N LEU A 159 3.98 2.19 -3.62
CA LEU A 159 5.16 2.33 -2.75
C LEU A 159 4.93 3.37 -1.67
N LEU A 160 5.13 2.94 -0.43
CA LEU A 160 5.03 3.79 0.76
C LEU A 160 6.27 4.68 0.93
N GLY A 161 7.42 4.22 0.43
CA GLY A 161 8.74 4.82 0.63
C GLY A 161 9.52 4.24 1.80
N THR A 162 8.92 3.28 2.52
CA THR A 162 9.47 2.48 3.61
C THR A 162 8.85 1.08 3.57
N ASN A 163 9.44 0.14 4.30
CA ASN A 163 9.07 -1.28 4.28
C ASN A 163 9.06 -1.82 2.85
N MET A 164 10.15 -1.57 2.12
CA MET A 164 10.28 -1.87 0.69
C MET A 164 11.70 -2.37 0.39
N VAL A 165 11.83 -3.19 -0.63
CA VAL A 165 13.11 -3.73 -1.12
C VAL A 165 13.33 -3.25 -2.54
N ILE A 166 14.56 -2.86 -2.87
CA ILE A 166 14.95 -2.40 -4.22
C ILE A 166 16.39 -2.88 -4.50
N ASP A 167 16.69 -3.17 -5.77
CA ASP A 167 18.05 -3.45 -6.26
C ASP A 167 19.02 -2.29 -5.95
N LEU A 168 20.18 -2.61 -5.36
CA LEU A 168 21.21 -1.64 -4.98
C LEU A 168 21.77 -0.90 -6.19
N LYS A 169 22.08 -1.61 -7.28
CA LYS A 169 22.65 -1.01 -8.51
C LYS A 169 21.69 -0.01 -9.12
N TRP A 170 20.39 -0.36 -9.11
CA TRP A 170 19.36 0.55 -9.58
C TRP A 170 19.27 1.80 -8.69
N LEU A 171 19.31 1.64 -7.37
CA LEU A 171 19.27 2.76 -6.42
C LEU A 171 20.45 3.71 -6.60
N GLN A 172 21.69 3.21 -6.62
CA GLN A 172 22.88 4.04 -6.77
C GLN A 172 22.88 4.83 -8.08
N LYS A 173 22.36 4.25 -9.17
CA LYS A 173 22.24 4.93 -10.46
C LYS A 173 21.14 6.01 -10.47
N ASN A 174 20.03 5.76 -9.78
CA ASN A 174 18.83 6.57 -9.92
C ASN A 174 18.56 7.51 -8.74
N MET A 175 19.11 7.27 -7.55
CA MET A 175 18.88 8.13 -6.40
C MET A 175 19.86 9.32 -6.44
N LYS A 176 19.32 10.55 -6.42
CA LYS A 176 20.16 11.78 -6.47
C LYS A 176 20.26 12.51 -5.12
N SER A 177 19.43 12.09 -4.16
CA SER A 177 19.23 12.70 -2.85
C SER A 177 18.30 11.80 -2.03
N SER A 178 18.38 11.85 -0.70
CA SER A 178 17.48 11.16 0.24
C SER A 178 16.00 11.50 0.01
N LYS A 179 15.70 12.68 -0.53
CA LYS A 179 14.34 13.15 -0.85
C LYS A 179 13.87 12.77 -2.26
N THR A 180 14.62 11.93 -2.98
CA THR A 180 14.24 11.50 -4.33
C THR A 180 12.96 10.67 -4.26
N ASN A 181 11.96 11.02 -5.09
CA ASN A 181 10.76 10.19 -5.22
C ASN A 181 11.08 8.94 -6.05
N ILE A 182 11.45 7.87 -5.35
CA ILE A 182 11.86 6.58 -5.89
C ILE A 182 10.73 5.94 -6.70
N GLU A 183 9.54 5.89 -6.11
CA GLU A 183 8.31 5.37 -6.74
C GLU A 183 8.09 5.97 -8.14
N ARG A 184 8.15 7.30 -8.26
CA ARG A 184 7.96 7.96 -9.56
C ARG A 184 9.06 7.59 -10.57
N LYS A 185 10.30 7.36 -10.13
CA LYS A 185 11.40 6.97 -11.03
C LYS A 185 11.21 5.55 -11.56
N LEU A 186 10.77 4.62 -10.70
CA LEU A 186 10.41 3.25 -11.10
C LEU A 186 9.31 3.26 -12.16
N PHE A 187 8.22 4.00 -11.91
CA PHE A 187 7.12 4.11 -12.87
C PHE A 187 7.56 4.72 -14.21
N ARG A 188 8.41 5.76 -14.21
CA ARG A 188 8.92 6.37 -15.45
C ARG A 188 9.82 5.45 -16.27
N GLN A 189 10.35 4.40 -15.66
CA GLN A 189 11.18 3.39 -16.33
C GLN A 189 10.38 2.12 -16.62
N ASN A 190 9.05 2.14 -16.45
CA ASN A 190 8.17 0.97 -16.61
C ASN A 190 8.59 -0.23 -15.75
N ILE A 191 9.21 0.03 -14.59
CA ILE A 191 9.59 -1.03 -13.67
C ILE A 191 8.37 -1.46 -12.87
N TYR A 192 8.04 -2.74 -12.94
CA TYR A 192 6.97 -3.34 -12.16
C TYR A 192 7.37 -3.38 -10.68
N ILE A 193 6.42 -3.02 -9.82
CA ILE A 193 6.59 -3.03 -8.37
C ILE A 193 5.64 -4.08 -7.83
N ASP A 194 6.16 -5.10 -7.18
CA ASP A 194 5.32 -6.14 -6.62
C ASP A 194 4.92 -5.85 -5.17
N TYR A 195 4.02 -6.66 -4.63
CA TYR A 195 3.57 -6.59 -3.25
C TYR A 195 3.57 -7.96 -2.61
N LEU A 196 4.32 -8.11 -1.52
CA LEU A 196 4.40 -9.35 -0.75
C LEU A 196 3.51 -9.26 0.51
N PRO A 197 2.28 -9.82 0.48
CA PRO A 197 1.39 -9.83 1.64
C PRO A 197 1.91 -10.71 2.78
N ASP A 198 2.69 -11.73 2.45
CA ASP A 198 3.17 -12.76 3.38
C ASP A 198 4.45 -12.36 4.12
N VAL A 199 5.01 -11.18 3.81
CA VAL A 199 6.21 -10.61 4.45
C VAL A 199 5.77 -9.39 5.23
N ILE A 200 5.62 -9.56 6.55
CA ILE A 200 4.99 -8.59 7.43
C ILE A 200 6.06 -7.82 8.20
N VAL A 201 5.97 -6.49 8.13
CA VAL A 201 6.67 -5.56 9.02
C VAL A 201 5.66 -5.00 10.00
N TYR A 202 5.82 -5.34 11.27
CA TYR A 202 5.02 -4.79 12.35
C TYR A 202 5.55 -3.41 12.70
N CYS A 203 4.66 -2.43 12.84
CA CYS A 203 5.00 -1.05 13.15
C CYS A 203 4.18 -0.56 14.34
N GLN A 204 4.80 0.18 15.24
CA GLN A 204 4.10 0.80 16.38
C GLN A 204 3.13 1.90 15.93
N SER A 205 3.40 2.56 14.80
CA SER A 205 2.53 3.58 14.24
C SER A 205 2.69 3.67 12.72
N ALA A 206 1.76 4.39 12.08
CA ALA A 206 1.74 4.53 10.62
C ALA A 206 3.07 5.15 10.13
N PRO A 207 3.79 4.48 9.23
CA PRO A 207 5.08 4.95 8.76
C PRO A 207 4.92 6.22 7.91
N VAL A 208 5.92 7.09 7.98
CA VAL A 208 5.95 8.35 7.24
C VAL A 208 6.75 8.17 5.96
N CYS A 209 6.19 8.65 4.84
CA CYS A 209 6.90 8.67 3.56
C CYS A 209 8.07 9.66 3.62
N PRO A 210 9.33 9.24 3.37
CA PRO A 210 10.51 10.07 3.58
C PRO A 210 10.65 11.21 2.54
N TYR A 211 9.92 11.14 1.44
CA TYR A 211 9.94 12.16 0.38
C TYR A 211 8.55 12.73 0.09
N ARG A 212 8.53 14.01 -0.31
CA ARG A 212 7.29 14.71 -0.68
C ARG A 212 6.81 14.25 -2.06
N LYS A 213 5.58 13.73 -2.13
CA LYS A 213 4.93 13.40 -3.40
C LYS A 213 4.41 14.68 -4.07
N ARG A 214 4.99 15.06 -5.22
CA ARG A 214 4.57 16.26 -5.99
C ARG A 214 3.38 15.93 -6.89
N ILE A 215 2.17 16.05 -6.35
CA ILE A 215 0.90 15.70 -7.03
C ILE A 215 0.79 16.38 -8.40
N ARG A 216 0.84 17.72 -8.45
CA ARG A 216 0.68 18.51 -9.69
C ARG A 216 1.67 18.13 -10.80
N LYS A 217 2.92 17.80 -10.44
CA LYS A 217 3.93 17.36 -11.41
C LYS A 217 3.71 15.92 -11.85
N THR A 218 3.05 15.09 -11.04
CA THR A 218 2.79 13.69 -11.39
C THR A 218 1.57 13.61 -12.31
N THR A 219 0.53 14.42 -12.03
CA THR A 219 -0.68 14.50 -12.85
C THR A 219 -0.42 15.05 -14.25
N SER A 220 0.58 15.92 -14.44
CA SER A 220 0.94 16.42 -15.79
C SER A 220 1.43 15.33 -16.74
N TYR A 221 1.84 14.16 -16.21
CA TYR A 221 2.27 13.02 -17.03
C TYR A 221 1.13 12.06 -17.37
N LEU A 222 -0.10 12.30 -16.91
CA LEU A 222 -1.21 11.37 -17.11
C LEU A 222 -1.45 11.07 -18.60
N LEU A 223 -1.55 12.12 -19.43
CA LEU A 223 -1.74 11.97 -20.88
C LEU A 223 -0.56 11.23 -21.53
N SER A 224 0.68 11.63 -21.24
CA SER A 224 1.90 10.96 -21.74
C SER A 224 1.89 9.47 -21.40
N SER A 225 1.53 9.12 -20.16
CA SER A 225 1.53 7.73 -19.68
C SER A 225 0.49 6.87 -20.37
N ILE A 226 -0.67 7.44 -20.71
CA ILE A 226 -1.72 6.76 -21.47
C ILE A 226 -1.24 6.45 -22.89
N PHE A 227 -0.62 7.43 -23.56
CA PHE A 227 -0.08 7.23 -24.91
C PHE A 227 1.11 6.26 -24.95
N GLU A 228 1.94 6.24 -23.90
CA GLU A 228 3.06 5.31 -23.74
C GLU A 228 2.62 3.89 -23.33
N GLY A 229 1.33 3.68 -23.01
CA GLY A 229 0.82 2.38 -22.54
C GLY A 229 1.24 2.00 -21.12
N ASN A 230 1.73 2.96 -20.32
CA ASN A 230 2.13 2.73 -18.93
C ASN A 230 0.91 2.78 -17.99
N TRP A 231 0.10 1.73 -18.05
CA TRP A 231 -1.14 1.59 -17.27
C TRP A 231 -0.89 1.64 -15.76
N SER A 232 0.21 1.08 -15.29
CA SER A 232 0.60 1.12 -13.87
C SER A 232 0.85 2.56 -13.39
N PHE A 233 1.49 3.40 -14.19
CA PHE A 233 1.69 4.80 -13.83
C PHE A 233 0.41 5.63 -13.93
N CYS A 234 -0.45 5.34 -14.92
CA CYS A 234 -1.79 5.95 -15.00
C CYS A 234 -2.63 5.61 -13.75
N ASN A 235 -2.70 4.33 -13.38
CA ASN A 235 -3.40 3.87 -12.17
C ASN A 235 -2.84 4.57 -10.92
N ARG A 236 -1.52 4.73 -10.84
CA ARG A 236 -0.89 5.44 -9.73
C ARG A 236 -1.34 6.89 -9.60
N ILE A 237 -1.55 7.58 -10.74
CA ILE A 237 -2.08 8.95 -10.76
C ILE A 237 -3.54 8.97 -10.30
N VAL A 238 -4.37 8.03 -10.78
CA VAL A 238 -5.77 7.88 -10.32
C VAL A 238 -5.84 7.68 -8.80
N GLN A 239 -4.98 6.82 -8.25
CA GLN A 239 -4.89 6.61 -6.79
C GLN A 239 -4.43 7.85 -6.02
N GLN A 240 -3.65 8.73 -6.64
CA GLN A 240 -3.21 9.97 -6.02
C GLN A 240 -4.31 11.03 -5.99
N LEU A 241 -5.24 10.98 -6.94
CA LEU A 241 -6.44 11.83 -6.99
C LEU A 241 -7.57 11.26 -6.13
N THR A 242 -7.55 9.96 -5.87
CA THR A 242 -8.53 9.28 -5.02
C THR A 242 -8.46 9.81 -3.59
N PRO A 243 -9.56 10.35 -3.03
CA PRO A 243 -9.59 10.77 -1.63
C PRO A 243 -9.36 9.59 -0.69
N SER A 244 -8.87 9.86 0.52
CA SER A 244 -8.74 8.81 1.52
C SER A 244 -10.12 8.17 1.82
N PRO A 245 -10.19 6.87 2.14
CA PRO A 245 -11.47 6.16 2.31
C PRO A 245 -12.51 6.88 3.17
N LEU A 246 -12.08 7.36 4.35
CA LEU A 246 -12.94 8.09 5.28
C LEU A 246 -13.45 9.42 4.71
N LYS A 247 -12.61 10.16 3.97
CA LYS A 247 -13.02 11.42 3.33
C LYS A 247 -14.04 11.16 2.22
N LEU A 248 -13.90 10.05 1.48
CA LEU A 248 -14.87 9.69 0.45
C LEU A 248 -16.23 9.35 1.08
N CYS A 249 -16.25 8.54 2.14
CA CYS A 249 -17.49 8.26 2.87
C CYS A 249 -18.15 9.53 3.38
N ILE A 250 -17.41 10.43 4.05
CA ILE A 250 -17.96 11.70 4.55
C ILE A 250 -18.53 12.54 3.41
N PHE A 251 -17.80 12.66 2.30
CA PHE A 251 -18.25 13.42 1.14
C PHE A 251 -19.58 12.87 0.60
N VAL A 252 -19.65 11.56 0.36
CA VAL A 252 -20.86 10.91 -0.16
C VAL A 252 -22.01 11.01 0.84
N SER A 253 -21.77 10.85 2.15
CA SER A 253 -22.80 11.00 3.19
C SER A 253 -23.37 12.42 3.27
N VAL A 254 -22.50 13.44 3.23
CA VAL A 254 -22.94 14.85 3.23
C VAL A 254 -23.74 15.15 1.98
N TRP A 255 -23.26 14.72 0.80
CA TRP A 255 -23.95 14.95 -0.46
C TRP A 255 -25.30 14.23 -0.51
N ALA A 256 -25.36 12.95 -0.09
CA ALA A 256 -26.60 12.19 0.02
C ALA A 256 -27.64 12.89 0.91
N SER A 257 -27.19 13.44 2.05
CA SER A 257 -28.05 14.17 2.99
C SER A 257 -28.59 15.47 2.38
N LEU A 258 -27.75 16.25 1.68
CA LEU A 258 -28.17 17.46 0.97
C LEU A 258 -29.22 17.16 -0.10
N ILE A 259 -28.99 16.11 -0.91
CA ILE A 259 -29.95 15.68 -1.93
C ILE A 259 -31.22 15.11 -1.30
N THR A 260 -31.16 14.45 -0.13
CA THR A 260 -32.36 13.98 0.59
C THR A 260 -33.29 15.15 0.92
N VAL A 261 -32.73 16.27 1.38
CA VAL A 261 -33.48 17.48 1.73
C VAL A 261 -34.04 18.18 0.48
N TYR A 262 -33.28 18.19 -0.63
CA TYR A 262 -33.71 18.82 -1.87
C TYR A 262 -34.74 17.98 -2.64
N ASN A 263 -34.43 16.72 -2.90
CA ASN A 263 -35.28 15.77 -3.61
C ASN A 263 -35.00 14.33 -3.16
N TRP A 264 -35.89 13.79 -2.31
CA TRP A 264 -35.75 12.47 -1.72
C TRP A 264 -35.69 11.32 -2.74
N THR A 265 -36.34 11.45 -3.92
CA THR A 265 -36.31 10.37 -4.94
C THR A 265 -34.94 10.23 -5.59
N LEU A 266 -34.24 11.33 -5.83
CA LEU A 266 -32.87 11.31 -6.39
C LEU A 266 -31.85 10.80 -5.37
N SER A 267 -32.09 11.05 -4.09
CA SER A 267 -31.17 10.66 -3.02
C SER A 267 -31.01 9.15 -2.89
N PHE A 268 -31.97 8.35 -3.36
CA PHE A 268 -31.90 6.89 -3.28
C PHE A 268 -30.63 6.33 -3.94
N GLY A 269 -30.22 6.89 -5.09
CA GLY A 269 -28.97 6.50 -5.76
C GLY A 269 -27.73 6.80 -4.89
N TRP A 270 -27.71 7.93 -4.20
CA TRP A 270 -26.62 8.32 -3.30
C TRP A 270 -26.52 7.43 -2.06
N TRP A 271 -27.66 7.04 -1.48
CA TRP A 271 -27.68 6.07 -0.38
C TRP A 271 -27.20 4.68 -0.81
N ILE A 272 -27.57 4.24 -2.02
CA ILE A 272 -27.03 3.01 -2.62
C ILE A 272 -25.51 3.13 -2.82
N ALA A 273 -25.03 4.25 -3.37
CA ALA A 273 -23.59 4.47 -3.57
C ALA A 273 -22.82 4.47 -2.23
N LEU A 274 -23.38 5.09 -1.19
CA LEU A 274 -22.82 5.05 0.16
C LEU A 274 -22.76 3.62 0.71
N PHE A 275 -23.85 2.87 0.57
CA PHE A 275 -23.91 1.47 1.00
C PHE A 275 -22.89 0.60 0.25
N GLY A 276 -22.77 0.77 -1.07
CA GLY A 276 -21.77 0.11 -1.90
C GLY A 276 -20.33 0.46 -1.50
N LEU A 277 -20.06 1.71 -1.13
CA LEU A 277 -18.75 2.12 -0.58
C LEU A 277 -18.45 1.44 0.75
N LEU A 278 -19.44 1.35 1.64
CA LEU A 278 -19.28 0.66 2.93
C LEU A 278 -19.00 -0.83 2.74
N ILE A 279 -19.70 -1.50 1.81
CA ILE A 279 -19.40 -2.90 1.44
C ILE A 279 -17.97 -3.01 0.89
N THR A 280 -17.59 -2.14 -0.04
CA THR A 280 -16.28 -2.14 -0.67
C THR A 280 -15.15 -2.00 0.35
N TYR A 281 -15.29 -1.08 1.31
CA TYR A 281 -14.30 -0.92 2.38
C TYR A 281 -14.34 -2.05 3.39
N SER A 282 -15.50 -2.62 3.70
CA SER A 282 -15.60 -3.81 4.55
C SER A 282 -14.87 -4.99 3.92
N LEU A 283 -14.98 -5.19 2.60
CA LEU A 283 -14.21 -6.20 1.86
C LEU A 283 -12.71 -5.92 1.88
N ALA A 284 -12.30 -4.65 1.86
CA ALA A 284 -10.89 -4.28 1.89
C ALA A 284 -10.24 -4.46 3.28
N ILE A 285 -11.03 -4.47 4.36
CA ILE A 285 -10.51 -4.64 5.72
C ILE A 285 -10.26 -6.13 5.99
N PRO A 286 -9.07 -6.51 6.47
CA PRO A 286 -8.80 -7.90 6.84
C PRO A 286 -9.51 -8.31 8.13
N ASP A 287 -9.91 -9.59 8.21
CA ASP A 287 -10.72 -10.13 9.31
C ASP A 287 -10.11 -9.89 10.71
N TYR A 288 -8.78 -9.91 10.83
CA TYR A 288 -8.09 -9.77 12.13
C TYR A 288 -8.29 -8.40 12.80
N LEU A 289 -8.66 -7.37 12.04
CA LEU A 289 -9.00 -6.05 12.58
C LEU A 289 -10.46 -5.95 13.07
N VAL A 290 -11.33 -6.85 12.61
CA VAL A 290 -12.78 -6.82 12.87
C VAL A 290 -13.18 -7.86 13.91
N GLU A 291 -12.56 -9.04 13.88
CA GLU A 291 -12.87 -10.12 14.81
C GLU A 291 -12.14 -9.95 16.15
N ASP A 292 -12.92 -9.78 17.23
CA ASP A 292 -12.45 -10.14 18.56
C ASP A 292 -11.92 -11.57 18.55
N LYS A 293 -10.78 -11.83 19.22
CA LYS A 293 -10.12 -13.15 19.33
C LYS A 293 -11.06 -14.33 19.65
N LYS A 294 -12.27 -14.06 20.18
CA LYS A 294 -13.29 -15.03 20.60
C LYS A 294 -14.30 -15.45 19.51
N LYS A 295 -14.42 -14.77 18.36
CA LYS A 295 -15.48 -15.03 17.33
C LYS A 295 -15.00 -15.67 16.01
N LYS A 296 -13.85 -16.37 16.03
CA LYS A 296 -13.16 -17.00 14.87
C LYS A 296 -13.95 -18.00 13.98
N LYS A 297 -15.23 -18.30 14.23
CA LYS A 297 -15.89 -19.50 13.68
C LYS A 297 -16.75 -19.28 12.43
N HIS A 298 -17.14 -18.05 12.07
CA HIS A 298 -18.21 -17.84 11.06
C HIS A 298 -17.99 -16.74 10.00
N SER A 299 -16.77 -16.28 9.72
CA SER A 299 -16.53 -15.40 8.55
C SER A 299 -16.52 -16.19 7.24
N ILE A 300 -17.42 -15.81 6.31
CA ILE A 300 -17.59 -16.33 4.94
C ILE A 300 -16.47 -15.81 4.01
N TRP A 301 -15.81 -14.70 4.36
CA TRP A 301 -14.87 -13.97 3.50
C TRP A 301 -13.44 -14.01 4.03
N ARG A 302 -12.93 -15.22 4.27
CA ARG A 302 -11.69 -15.45 5.02
C ARG A 302 -10.44 -15.11 4.20
N LYS A 303 -9.65 -14.09 4.61
CA LYS A 303 -8.26 -13.92 4.13
C LYS A 303 -7.37 -15.00 4.76
N LYS A 304 -7.32 -16.17 4.13
CA LYS A 304 -6.71 -17.39 4.68
C LYS A 304 -5.19 -17.30 4.85
N HIS A 305 -4.50 -16.52 4.00
CA HIS A 305 -3.04 -16.41 3.99
C HIS A 305 -2.49 -15.55 5.16
N LEU A 306 -3.04 -14.35 5.36
CA LEU A 306 -2.54 -13.42 6.37
C LEU A 306 -2.74 -13.94 7.81
N ASN A 307 -3.86 -14.64 8.06
CA ASN A 307 -4.16 -15.23 9.37
C ASN A 307 -3.21 -16.37 9.79
N ASN A 308 -2.56 -17.03 8.84
CA ASN A 308 -1.60 -18.10 9.16
C ASN A 308 -0.22 -17.53 9.52
N GLU A 309 0.19 -16.42 8.89
CA GLU A 309 1.45 -15.74 9.22
C GLU A 309 1.34 -14.91 10.52
N LEU A 310 0.20 -14.22 10.75
CA LEU A 310 -0.10 -13.52 12.01
C LEU A 310 -0.17 -14.45 13.24
N LYS A 311 -0.36 -15.76 13.04
CA LYS A 311 -0.37 -16.77 14.12
C LYS A 311 1.01 -17.32 14.46
N LYS A 312 2.01 -17.11 13.60
CA LYS A 312 3.37 -17.64 13.76
C LYS A 312 4.31 -16.69 14.50
N THR A 313 3.81 -15.56 15.02
CA THR A 313 4.58 -14.69 15.90
C THR A 313 5.03 -15.46 17.14
N PRO A 314 6.34 -15.47 17.47
CA PRO A 314 6.74 -15.77 18.83
C PRO A 314 6.21 -14.66 19.74
N ALA A 315 5.79 -15.06 20.95
CA ALA A 315 5.29 -14.17 21.99
C ALA A 315 6.38 -13.24 22.52
#